data_AF-A0A3C0R3C3-F1
#
_entry.id   AF-A0A3C0R3C3-F1
#
_cell.length_a   1.000
_cell.length_b   1.000
_cell.length_c   1.000
_cell.angle_alpha   90.00
_cell.angle_beta   90.00
_cell.angle_gamma   90.00
#
_symmetry.space_group_name_H-M   'P 1'
#
loop_
_entity.id
_entity.type
_entity.pdbx_description
1 polymer ?
#
loop_
_entity_poly.entity_id
_entity_poly.type
_entity_poly.pdbx_seq_one_letter_code
_entity_poly.pdbx_strand_id
1 'polypeptide(L)'
;GEIVDFETAMKCVHEAVVDAEQKSDVMIRSVYVGVAGSHIQSFNNRGCVMLPEERDEIDEQDIEDVKISAREVSIPAQNAFLHSIIQHYHVDGQDGVLNPVGMLGQKLEADFHIVHGVRTRIQNTIRCVKELPLDVEDVVFGALASAQVVLTQHQKNLGALVVDIGGGTTDYILYVDGAVK
;
A
#
# COMPACT_ATOMS: atom_id res chain seq x y z
N GLY A 1 -13.12 -6.58 -7.98
CA GLY A 1 -13.79 -7.42 -9.01
C GLY A 1 -12.91 -8.60 -9.40
N GLU A 2 -13.39 -9.49 -10.26
CA GLU A 2 -12.62 -10.63 -10.78
C GLU A 2 -12.69 -10.65 -12.32
N ILE A 3 -11.57 -10.98 -12.98
CA ILE A 3 -11.55 -11.16 -14.43
C ILE A 3 -12.14 -12.53 -14.73
N VAL A 4 -13.34 -12.54 -15.32
CA VAL A 4 -14.06 -13.76 -15.73
C VAL A 4 -13.95 -14.04 -17.23
N ASP A 5 -13.70 -13.00 -18.03
CA ASP A 5 -13.44 -13.08 -19.46
C ASP A 5 -12.16 -12.26 -19.75
N PHE A 6 -11.08 -12.99 -20.02
CA PHE A 6 -9.76 -12.40 -20.18
C PHE A 6 -9.61 -11.67 -21.52
N GLU A 7 -10.22 -12.17 -22.60
CA GLU A 7 -10.15 -11.56 -23.92
C GLU A 7 -10.90 -10.22 -23.96
N THR A 8 -12.11 -10.21 -23.39
CA THR A 8 -12.90 -8.98 -23.29
C THR A 8 -12.19 -7.94 -22.41
N ALA A 9 -11.65 -8.35 -21.25
CA ALA A 9 -10.91 -7.45 -20.37
C ALA A 9 -9.68 -6.83 -21.07
N MET A 10 -8.90 -7.66 -21.78
CA MET A 10 -7.73 -7.20 -22.54
C MET A 10 -8.11 -6.16 -23.60
N LYS A 11 -9.20 -6.41 -24.34
CA LYS A 11 -9.70 -5.47 -25.34
C LYS A 11 -10.09 -4.13 -24.72
N CYS A 12 -10.80 -4.15 -23.58
CA CYS A 12 -11.17 -2.93 -22.87
C CYS A 12 -9.96 -2.15 -22.37
N VAL A 13 -8.92 -2.82 -21.86
CA VAL A 13 -7.67 -2.16 -21.43
C VAL A 13 -6.98 -1.51 -22.63
N HIS A 14 -6.88 -2.21 -23.77
CA HIS A 14 -6.28 -1.65 -24.98
C HIS A 14 -7.02 -0.39 -25.46
N GLU A 15 -8.35 -0.45 -25.53
CA GLU A 15 -9.18 0.70 -25.92
C GLU A 15 -8.99 1.90 -24.97
N ALA A 16 -8.92 1.66 -23.66
CA ALA A 16 -8.70 2.70 -22.67
C ALA A 16 -7.31 3.34 -22.79
N VAL A 17 -6.28 2.55 -23.07
CA VAL A 17 -4.90 3.05 -23.26
C VAL A 17 -4.84 3.91 -24.52
N VAL A 18 -5.38 3.42 -25.65
CA VAL A 18 -5.40 4.18 -26.91
C VAL A 18 -6.15 5.50 -26.76
N ASP A 19 -7.30 5.51 -26.09
CA ASP A 19 -8.06 6.74 -25.82
C ASP A 19 -7.28 7.72 -24.93
N ALA A 20 -6.57 7.22 -23.91
CA ALA A 20 -5.73 8.04 -23.05
C ALA A 20 -4.52 8.65 -23.80
N GLU A 21 -3.85 7.87 -24.64
CA GLU A 21 -2.73 8.35 -25.46
C GLU A 21 -3.19 9.43 -26.45
N GLN A 22 -4.34 9.23 -27.11
CA GLN A 22 -4.91 10.20 -28.05
C GLN A 22 -5.28 11.53 -27.38
N LYS A 23 -5.83 11.48 -26.17
CA LYS A 23 -6.23 12.69 -25.42
C LYS A 23 -5.06 13.45 -24.83
N SER A 24 -3.98 12.74 -24.49
CA SER A 24 -2.81 13.32 -23.85
C SER A 24 -1.69 13.68 -24.83
N ASP A 25 -1.72 13.15 -26.06
CA ASP A 25 -0.62 13.21 -27.03
C ASP A 25 0.69 12.64 -26.46
N VAL A 26 0.58 11.61 -25.63
CA VAL A 26 1.70 10.94 -24.96
C VAL A 26 1.61 9.44 -25.20
N MET A 27 2.74 8.83 -25.55
CA MET A 27 2.89 7.37 -25.57
C MET A 27 3.05 6.86 -24.15
N ILE A 28 2.13 5.99 -23.72
CA ILE A 28 2.13 5.37 -22.39
C ILE A 28 2.99 4.12 -22.47
N ARG A 29 4.04 4.06 -21.64
CA ARG A 29 4.95 2.90 -21.56
C ARG A 29 4.76 2.07 -20.32
N SER A 30 4.33 2.71 -19.23
CA SER A 30 4.13 2.03 -17.96
C SER A 30 2.93 2.57 -17.20
N VAL A 31 2.38 1.72 -16.33
CA VAL A 31 1.16 2.00 -15.57
C VAL A 31 1.25 1.47 -14.15
N TYR A 32 0.50 2.10 -13.26
CA TYR A 32 0.11 1.54 -11.97
C TYR A 32 -1.27 0.90 -12.13
N VAL A 33 -1.46 -0.29 -11.57
CA VAL A 33 -2.71 -1.05 -11.73
C VAL A 33 -3.48 -1.09 -10.41
N GLY A 34 -4.70 -0.54 -10.41
CA GLY A 34 -5.59 -0.63 -9.26
C GLY A 34 -6.21 -2.02 -9.12
N VAL A 35 -6.20 -2.59 -7.92
CA VAL A 35 -6.92 -3.82 -7.57
C VAL A 35 -7.90 -3.60 -6.43
N ALA A 36 -9.02 -4.29 -6.49
CA ALA A 36 -10.14 -4.14 -5.56
C ALA A 36 -10.86 -5.48 -5.35
N GLY A 37 -11.57 -5.60 -4.25
CA GLY A 37 -12.50 -6.68 -3.95
C GLY A 37 -12.11 -7.58 -2.79
N SER A 38 -13.03 -8.49 -2.46
CA SER A 38 -13.08 -9.26 -1.20
C SER A 38 -11.87 -10.15 -0.86
N HIS A 39 -10.93 -10.30 -1.80
CA HIS A 39 -9.71 -11.08 -1.61
C HIS A 39 -8.54 -10.25 -1.07
N ILE A 40 -8.70 -8.93 -0.96
CA ILE A 40 -7.76 -8.03 -0.32
C ILE A 40 -8.08 -7.99 1.17
N GLN A 41 -7.06 -8.12 2.00
CA GLN A 41 -7.13 -8.08 3.45
C GLN A 41 -5.99 -7.24 3.98
N SER A 42 -6.14 -6.73 5.20
CA SER A 42 -5.09 -5.99 5.87
C SER A 42 -5.10 -6.20 7.37
N PHE A 43 -3.96 -5.89 7.99
CA PHE A 43 -3.79 -5.91 9.44
C PHE A 43 -2.66 -4.97 9.85
N ASN A 44 -2.66 -4.56 11.12
CA ASN A 44 -1.57 -3.78 11.71
C ASN A 44 -0.54 -4.71 12.34
N ASN A 45 0.75 -4.38 12.19
CA ASN A 45 1.85 -5.07 12.83
C ASN A 45 2.86 -4.08 13.39
N ARG A 46 3.45 -4.41 14.54
CA ARG A 46 4.54 -3.63 15.17
C ARG A 46 5.85 -4.39 15.07
N GLY A 47 6.86 -3.77 14.47
CA GLY A 47 8.25 -4.23 14.53
C GLY A 47 9.02 -3.55 15.64
N CYS A 48 10.13 -4.15 16.07
CA CYS A 48 10.95 -3.64 17.16
C CYS A 48 12.43 -3.96 16.92
N VAL A 49 13.29 -2.99 17.18
CA VAL A 49 14.76 -3.14 17.19
C VAL A 49 15.30 -2.54 18.48
N MET A 50 16.28 -3.21 19.07
CA MET A 50 17.05 -2.71 20.21
C MET A 50 18.33 -2.06 19.68
N LEU A 51 18.65 -0.86 20.15
CA LEU A 51 19.90 -0.21 19.80
C LEU A 51 21.08 -0.90 20.51
N PRO A 52 22.29 -0.88 19.91
CA PRO A 52 23.50 -1.39 20.56
C PRO A 52 23.83 -0.66 21.87
N GLU A 53 24.35 -1.35 22.88
CA GLU A 53 24.63 -0.73 24.20
C GLU A 53 25.60 0.46 24.16
N GLU A 54 26.49 0.51 23.16
CA GLU A 54 27.50 1.57 22.98
C GLU A 54 26.94 2.83 22.31
N ARG A 55 25.68 2.79 21.84
CA ARG A 55 25.01 3.90 21.15
C ARG A 55 23.59 4.08 21.66
N ASP A 56 23.24 5.32 21.99
CA ASP A 56 21.90 5.71 22.41
C ASP A 56 21.19 6.62 21.40
N GLU A 57 21.85 7.08 20.34
CA GLU A 57 21.24 7.89 19.27
C GLU A 57 20.73 7.03 18.12
N ILE A 58 19.50 7.27 17.68
CA ILE A 58 18.87 6.57 16.55
C ILE A 58 19.38 7.14 15.22
N ASP A 59 19.84 6.27 14.32
CA ASP A 59 20.25 6.67 12.96
C ASP A 59 19.37 6.07 11.85
N GLU A 60 19.71 6.36 10.60
CA GLU A 60 18.97 5.84 9.43
C GLU A 60 19.01 4.31 9.31
N GLN A 61 20.07 3.66 9.79
CA GLN A 61 20.16 2.20 9.73
C GLN A 61 19.16 1.55 10.68
N ASP A 62 18.99 2.09 11.90
CA ASP A 62 17.96 1.62 12.83
C ASP A 62 16.55 1.76 12.23
N ILE A 63 16.31 2.83 11.46
CA ILE A 63 15.04 3.04 10.77
C ILE A 63 14.78 1.94 9.76
N GLU A 64 15.78 1.58 8.94
CA GLU A 64 15.62 0.51 7.96
C GLU A 64 15.46 -0.84 8.64
N ASP A 65 16.20 -1.11 9.71
CA ASP A 65 16.10 -2.35 10.47
C ASP A 65 14.72 -2.52 11.13
N VAL A 66 14.17 -1.46 11.74
CA VAL A 66 12.83 -1.53 12.34
C VAL A 66 11.74 -1.65 11.29
N LYS A 67 11.90 -1.03 10.11
CA LYS A 67 10.98 -1.20 8.97
C LYS A 67 11.01 -2.64 8.47
N ILE A 68 12.18 -3.26 8.37
CA ILE A 68 12.32 -4.67 7.97
C ILE A 68 11.61 -5.55 9.01
N SER A 69 11.90 -5.36 10.29
CA SER A 69 11.25 -6.09 11.39
C SER A 69 9.72 -5.95 11.35
N ALA A 70 9.20 -4.74 11.14
CA ALA A 70 7.76 -4.49 11.11
C ALA A 70 7.05 -5.10 9.89
N ARG A 71 7.77 -5.30 8.79
CA ARG A 71 7.27 -5.91 7.56
C ARG A 71 7.42 -7.43 7.54
N GLU A 72 8.21 -8.00 8.45
CA GLU A 72 8.43 -9.44 8.56
C GLU A 72 7.24 -10.12 9.26
N VAL A 73 6.17 -10.30 8.49
CA VAL A 73 4.91 -10.87 8.97
C VAL A 73 4.51 -12.11 8.19
N SER A 74 3.78 -13.01 8.85
CA SER A 74 3.18 -14.15 8.16
C SER A 74 1.88 -13.74 7.49
N ILE A 75 1.78 -13.99 6.18
CA ILE A 75 0.53 -13.93 5.43
C ILE A 75 0.20 -15.34 4.91
N PRO A 76 -1.07 -15.64 4.59
CA PRO A 76 -1.44 -16.90 3.97
C PRO A 76 -0.60 -17.19 2.73
N ALA A 77 -0.14 -18.44 2.54
CA ALA A 77 0.82 -18.82 1.49
C ALA A 77 0.32 -18.51 0.07
N GLN A 78 -0.99 -18.54 -0.15
CA GLN A 78 -1.64 -18.20 -1.42
C GLN A 78 -1.71 -16.68 -1.70
N ASN A 79 -1.36 -15.85 -0.72
CA ASN A 79 -1.40 -14.40 -0.85
C ASN A 79 -0.05 -13.82 -1.29
N ALA A 80 -0.11 -12.59 -1.79
CA ALA A 80 1.03 -11.73 -2.04
C ALA A 80 0.86 -10.44 -1.24
N PHE A 81 1.97 -9.85 -0.81
CA PHE A 81 1.99 -8.50 -0.26
C PHE A 81 1.66 -7.48 -1.36
N LEU A 82 0.92 -6.44 -1.00
CA LEU A 82 0.68 -5.27 -1.86
C LEU A 82 1.31 -4.02 -1.25
N HIS A 83 0.95 -3.67 -0.01
CA HIS A 83 1.39 -2.43 0.62
C HIS A 83 1.90 -2.66 2.03
N SER A 84 2.91 -1.89 2.42
CA SER A 84 3.33 -1.72 3.81
C SER A 84 3.38 -0.24 4.12
N ILE A 85 2.42 0.24 4.90
CA ILE A 85 2.18 1.66 5.13
C ILE A 85 2.61 1.97 6.57
N ILE A 86 3.63 2.82 6.72
CA ILE A 86 4.06 3.29 8.05
C ILE A 86 2.92 4.07 8.71
N GLN A 87 2.67 3.80 9.99
CA GLN A 87 1.71 4.53 10.82
C GLN A 87 2.47 5.48 11.76
N HIS A 88 3.24 4.94 12.70
CA HIS A 88 3.95 5.71 13.72
C HIS A 88 5.24 5.00 14.14
N TYR A 89 6.20 5.77 14.61
CA TYR A 89 7.35 5.25 15.36
C TYR A 89 7.13 5.42 16.86
N HIS A 90 7.85 4.60 17.62
CA HIS A 90 7.91 4.66 19.08
C HIS A 90 9.36 4.58 19.53
N VAL A 91 9.74 5.43 20.47
CA VAL A 91 11.09 5.43 21.06
C VAL A 91 10.93 5.25 22.57
N ASP A 92 11.43 4.15 23.12
CA ASP A 92 11.32 3.80 24.54
C ASP A 92 9.89 3.88 25.11
N GLY A 93 8.89 3.55 24.29
CA GLY A 93 7.47 3.61 24.65
C GLY A 93 6.82 4.99 24.49
N GLN A 94 7.54 6.00 24.00
CA GLN A 94 6.95 7.28 23.58
C GLN A 94 6.22 7.09 22.24
N ASP A 95 4.89 7.24 22.25
CA ASP A 95 4.04 7.16 21.06
C ASP A 95 4.14 8.40 20.15
N GLY A 96 3.75 8.22 18.88
CA GLY A 96 3.48 9.33 17.95
C GLY A 96 4.72 9.99 17.36
N VAL A 97 5.87 9.32 17.40
CA VAL A 97 7.11 9.84 16.81
C VAL A 97 7.02 9.76 15.29
N LEU A 98 7.17 10.91 14.61
CA LEU A 98 7.12 10.99 13.14
C LEU A 98 8.46 10.70 12.49
N ASN A 99 9.54 11.22 13.07
CA ASN A 99 10.91 10.99 12.63
C ASN A 99 11.81 10.78 13.86
N PRO A 100 12.22 9.54 14.15
CA PRO A 100 13.03 9.23 15.32
C PRO A 100 14.54 9.42 15.10
N VAL A 101 15.01 9.74 13.88
CA VAL A 101 16.44 9.96 13.61
C VAL A 101 16.97 11.12 14.46
N GLY A 102 18.08 10.89 15.17
CA GLY A 102 18.71 11.83 16.09
C GLY A 102 18.07 11.88 17.48
N MET A 103 17.03 11.10 17.74
CA MET A 103 16.50 10.94 19.09
C MET A 103 17.35 9.97 19.90
N LEU A 104 17.45 10.22 21.20
CA LEU A 104 18.06 9.28 22.13
C LEU A 104 17.03 8.22 22.55
N GLY A 105 17.42 6.95 22.53
CA GLY A 105 16.64 5.85 23.06
C GLY A 105 17.33 4.50 22.95
N GLN A 106 16.78 3.48 23.60
CA GLN A 106 17.32 2.10 23.57
C GLN A 106 16.47 1.14 22.74
N LYS A 107 15.19 1.45 22.57
CA LYS A 107 14.21 0.64 21.85
C LYS A 107 13.48 1.50 20.83
N LEU A 108 13.55 1.08 19.56
CA LEU A 108 12.82 1.68 18.45
C LEU A 108 11.76 0.70 17.96
N GLU A 109 10.51 1.15 17.85
CA GLU A 109 9.41 0.37 17.29
C GLU A 109 8.75 1.12 16.13
N ALA A 110 8.18 0.38 15.19
CA ALA A 110 7.45 0.94 14.06
C ALA A 110 6.15 0.17 13.83
N ASP A 111 5.04 0.91 13.81
CA ASP A 111 3.72 0.40 13.45
C ASP A 111 3.51 0.49 11.93
N PHE A 112 3.12 -0.63 11.32
CA PHE A 112 2.81 -0.73 9.90
C PHE A 112 1.41 -1.29 9.69
N HIS A 113 0.68 -0.70 8.74
CA HIS A 113 -0.51 -1.31 8.15
C HIS A 113 -0.10 -2.12 6.92
N ILE A 114 -0.31 -3.42 6.97
CA ILE A 114 0.06 -4.38 5.93
C ILE A 114 -1.17 -4.74 5.11
N VAL A 115 -1.09 -4.58 3.79
CA VAL A 115 -2.14 -4.97 2.84
C VAL A 115 -1.64 -6.14 2.00
N HIS A 116 -2.43 -7.21 1.93
CA HIS A 116 -2.13 -8.39 1.14
C HIS A 116 -3.39 -8.92 0.43
N GLY A 117 -3.20 -9.81 -0.54
CA GLY A 117 -4.33 -10.39 -1.26
C GLY A 117 -3.98 -11.64 -2.03
N VAL A 118 -4.98 -12.36 -2.50
CA VAL A 118 -4.81 -13.63 -3.23
C VAL A 118 -3.95 -13.41 -4.48
N ARG A 119 -2.78 -14.07 -4.52
CA ARG A 119 -1.72 -13.88 -5.51
C ARG A 119 -2.21 -14.09 -6.94
N THR A 120 -2.97 -15.16 -7.18
CA THR A 120 -3.46 -15.51 -8.52
C THR A 120 -4.39 -14.45 -9.10
N ARG A 121 -5.22 -13.80 -8.26
CA ARG A 121 -6.13 -12.73 -8.69
C ARG A 121 -5.37 -11.47 -9.10
N ILE A 122 -4.36 -11.11 -8.30
CA ILE A 122 -3.45 -9.99 -8.61
C ILE A 122 -2.68 -10.27 -9.90
N GLN A 123 -2.11 -11.47 -10.04
CA GLN A 123 -1.36 -11.88 -11.22
C GLN A 123 -2.21 -11.90 -12.49
N ASN A 124 -3.47 -12.32 -12.42
CA ASN A 124 -4.38 -12.26 -13.56
C ASN A 124 -4.60 -10.82 -14.02
N THR A 125 -4.69 -9.87 -13.09
CA THR A 125 -4.83 -8.45 -13.40
C THR A 125 -3.57 -7.91 -14.08
N ILE A 126 -2.38 -8.20 -13.52
CA ILE A 126 -1.10 -7.81 -14.12
C ILE A 126 -0.96 -8.40 -15.52
N ARG A 127 -1.26 -9.70 -15.68
CA ARG A 127 -1.17 -10.39 -16.96
C ARG A 127 -2.07 -9.75 -18.00
N CYS A 128 -3.32 -9.41 -17.65
CA CYS A 128 -4.25 -8.75 -18.56
C CYS A 128 -3.70 -7.44 -19.14
N VAL A 129 -2.90 -6.71 -18.35
CA VAL A 129 -2.25 -5.46 -18.79
C VAL A 129 -0.98 -5.74 -19.62
N LYS A 130 -0.17 -6.72 -19.21
CA LYS A 130 1.12 -7.07 -19.86
C LYS A 130 1.00 -7.75 -21.23
N GLU A 131 -0.20 -8.15 -21.65
CA GLU A 131 -0.42 -8.60 -23.03
C GLU A 131 -0.37 -7.42 -24.03
N LEU A 132 -0.41 -6.19 -23.52
CA LEU A 132 -0.09 -4.96 -24.23
C LEU A 132 1.39 -4.62 -24.02
N PRO A 133 2.02 -3.80 -24.88
CA PRO A 133 3.40 -3.35 -24.72
C PRO A 133 3.52 -2.29 -23.60
N LEU A 134 3.07 -2.65 -22.39
CA LEU A 134 3.02 -1.83 -21.19
C LEU A 134 3.75 -2.53 -20.05
N ASP A 135 4.58 -1.77 -19.35
CA ASP A 135 5.16 -2.19 -18.09
C ASP A 135 4.20 -1.89 -16.93
N VAL A 136 4.04 -2.86 -16.03
CA VAL A 136 3.29 -2.64 -14.78
C VAL A 136 4.32 -2.31 -13.70
N GLU A 137 4.36 -1.05 -13.28
CA GLU A 137 5.28 -0.56 -12.25
C GLU A 137 4.93 -1.16 -10.90
N ASP A 138 3.66 -1.07 -10.50
CA ASP A 138 3.17 -1.61 -9.24
C ASP A 138 1.65 -1.81 -9.26
N VAL A 139 1.16 -2.54 -8.25
CA VAL A 139 -0.25 -2.81 -8.01
C VAL A 139 -0.73 -2.10 -6.75
N VAL A 140 -1.74 -1.25 -6.89
CA VAL A 140 -2.25 -0.41 -5.81
C VAL A 140 -3.62 -0.89 -5.35
N PHE A 141 -3.85 -0.94 -4.03
CA PHE A 141 -5.19 -1.17 -3.52
C PHE A 141 -6.09 0.05 -3.85
N GLY A 142 -7.19 -0.17 -4.55
CA GLY A 142 -8.03 0.89 -5.11
C GLY A 142 -8.50 1.90 -4.06
N ALA A 143 -9.05 1.45 -2.94
CA ALA A 143 -9.54 2.36 -1.90
C ALA A 143 -8.42 3.22 -1.28
N LEU A 144 -7.19 2.68 -1.18
CA LEU A 144 -6.03 3.47 -0.75
C LEU A 144 -5.70 4.57 -1.75
N ALA A 145 -5.70 4.25 -3.05
CA ALA A 145 -5.47 5.25 -4.11
C ALA A 145 -6.57 6.32 -4.12
N SER A 146 -7.84 5.91 -4.06
CA SER A 146 -9.00 6.81 -3.98
C SER A 146 -8.88 7.76 -2.79
N ALA A 147 -8.49 7.26 -1.62
CA ALA A 147 -8.30 8.08 -0.42
C ALA A 147 -7.20 9.13 -0.55
N GLN A 148 -6.14 8.89 -1.33
CA GLN A 148 -5.10 9.90 -1.57
C GLN A 148 -5.63 11.09 -2.37
N VAL A 149 -6.61 10.87 -3.24
CA VAL A 149 -7.20 11.92 -4.08
C VAL A 149 -8.28 12.69 -3.33
N VAL A 150 -9.14 12.01 -2.58
CA VAL A 150 -10.34 12.64 -1.99
C VAL A 150 -10.13 13.20 -0.58
N LEU A 151 -9.11 12.75 0.15
CA LEU A 151 -8.84 13.23 1.51
C LEU A 151 -7.61 14.15 1.57
N THR A 152 -7.81 15.31 2.19
CA THR A 152 -6.72 16.17 2.66
C THR A 152 -6.04 15.56 3.90
N GLN A 153 -4.81 15.98 4.19
CA GLN A 153 -4.10 15.54 5.41
C GLN A 153 -4.88 15.89 6.68
N HIS A 154 -5.55 17.05 6.71
CA HIS A 154 -6.36 17.46 7.85
C HIS A 154 -7.52 16.48 8.11
N GLN A 155 -8.21 16.03 7.07
CA GLN A 155 -9.28 15.02 7.20
C GLN A 155 -8.72 13.66 7.64
N LYS A 156 -7.57 13.24 7.11
CA LYS A 156 -6.89 12.01 7.57
C LYS A 156 -6.53 12.08 9.06
N ASN A 157 -6.11 13.25 9.54
CA ASN A 157 -5.76 13.48 10.95
C ASN A 157 -6.99 13.47 11.87
N LEU A 158 -8.09 14.11 11.46
CA LEU A 158 -9.34 14.11 12.25
C LEU A 158 -10.03 12.74 12.30
N GLY A 159 -9.71 11.88 11.34
CA GLY A 159 -10.35 10.60 11.12
C GLY A 159 -11.36 10.67 9.97
N ALA A 160 -11.23 9.74 9.02
CA ALA A 160 -12.09 9.69 7.85
C ALA A 160 -12.21 8.26 7.32
N LEU A 161 -13.42 7.86 6.94
CA LEU A 161 -13.69 6.62 6.23
C LEU A 161 -13.98 6.96 4.76
N VAL A 162 -13.18 6.41 3.85
CA VAL A 162 -13.48 6.44 2.42
C VAL A 162 -14.17 5.15 2.05
N VAL A 163 -15.31 5.26 1.40
CA VAL A 163 -16.08 4.13 0.86
C VAL A 163 -16.06 4.24 -0.66
N ASP A 164 -15.37 3.31 -1.31
CA ASP A 164 -15.23 3.21 -2.75
C ASP A 164 -16.29 2.27 -3.31
N ILE A 165 -17.31 2.82 -3.96
CA ILE A 165 -18.47 2.09 -4.47
C ILE A 165 -18.24 1.77 -5.94
N GLY A 166 -17.68 0.58 -6.22
CA GLY A 166 -17.47 0.08 -7.57
C GLY A 166 -18.66 -0.69 -8.14
N GLY A 167 -18.55 -1.08 -9.41
CA GLY A 167 -19.61 -1.82 -10.12
C GLY A 167 -19.85 -3.26 -9.65
N GLY A 168 -18.93 -3.84 -8.86
CA GLY A 168 -19.05 -5.21 -8.35
C GLY A 168 -18.52 -5.43 -6.94
N THR A 169 -17.79 -4.46 -6.38
CA THR A 169 -17.29 -4.51 -5.01
C THR A 169 -17.43 -3.12 -4.39
N THR A 170 -17.63 -3.09 -3.08
CA THR A 170 -17.49 -1.89 -2.28
C THR A 170 -16.32 -2.10 -1.35
N ASP A 171 -15.30 -1.28 -1.51
CA ASP A 171 -14.06 -1.33 -0.75
C ASP A 171 -14.03 -0.10 0.17
N TYR A 172 -13.28 -0.16 1.26
CA TYR A 172 -13.16 0.99 2.16
C TYR A 172 -11.78 1.07 2.79
N ILE A 173 -11.43 2.26 3.25
CA ILE A 173 -10.22 2.50 4.03
C ILE A 173 -10.48 3.54 5.11
N LEU A 174 -10.04 3.23 6.33
CA LEU A 174 -10.19 4.10 7.50
C LEU A 174 -8.85 4.78 7.78
N TYR A 175 -8.89 6.10 7.92
CA TYR A 175 -7.81 6.89 8.49
C TYR A 175 -8.20 7.34 9.90
N VAL A 176 -7.24 7.26 10.82
CA VAL A 176 -7.32 7.82 12.18
C VAL A 176 -5.94 8.36 12.54
N ASP A 177 -5.88 9.58 13.09
CA ASP A 177 -4.64 10.26 13.46
C ASP A 177 -3.62 10.33 12.32
N GLY A 178 -4.10 10.47 11.07
CA GLY A 178 -3.26 10.65 9.90
C GLY A 178 -2.76 9.35 9.27
N ALA A 179 -3.04 8.20 9.89
CA ALA A 179 -2.60 6.89 9.44
C ALA A 179 -3.77 5.97 9.08
N VAL A 180 -3.55 5.05 8.13
CA VAL A 180 -4.50 3.97 7.81
C VAL A 180 -4.64 3.04 9.01
N LYS A 181 -5.84 2.52 9.31
CA LYS A 181 -6.09 1.57 10.40
C LYS A 181 -6.54 0.20 9.93
#